data_AF-A0A524M395-F1
#
_entry.id   AF-A0A524M395-F1
#
_cell.length_a   1.000
_cell.length_b   1.000
_cell.length_c   1.000
_cell.angle_alpha   90.00
_cell.angle_beta   90.00
_cell.angle_gamma   90.00
#
_symmetry.space_group_name_H-M   'P 1'
#
loop_
_entity.id
_entity.type
_entity.pdbx_description
1 polymer ?
#
loop_
_entity_poly.entity_id
_entity_poly.type
_entity_poly.pdbx_seq_one_letter_code
_entity_poly.pdbx_strand_id
1 'polypeptide(L)'
;MVESAGEETIYDYIIIGSGFGGSISALRLVEKGYTVLVLEEGRWFEDTDFPPTNNNPFRYLWMPRLLCRGFQRITFLKHAAIMGAAGVGGGSINYANTLLDPPEHFYSARGLPDGVDWKSELQPFLSAARDMYRPAPVPCMTQMDTALKETAEELGVGDSFYQENVAVFFGEPEQSVPDPYFGGKGPERTGCTLCSGCMIGCRVGAKNTLLKNYLHLAIGGGATVIAESRVVDLVRADDGTCTVQTERPGVIAGKGTRRFRARNVVFSAGVLGTLRLLFTLKQAGRLDISDRLGFDVRTNSETLIGVRKPGRDVNLSEGVAITSGVYLDDGTHIEVVRYPEGANILSFLSTLLTDKHRKIWRPLSMIWNILKNPLRAMRVLNPAGWARQSIILLVMQTEDNCIRIVGRGRRRGTAKLQSVVDENATLAPVYIPQAHDFSRKMAAKLGGVPLSNIYEVFF
;
A
#
# COMPACT_ATOMS: atom_id res chain seq x y z
N MET A 1 -17.31 -20.88 1.74
CA MET A 1 -17.20 -22.14 1.00
C MET A 1 -15.75 -22.32 0.55
N VAL A 2 -14.89 -22.93 1.38
CA VAL A 2 -13.45 -23.13 1.10
C VAL A 2 -13.03 -24.44 1.77
N GLU A 3 -13.36 -25.60 1.19
CA GLU A 3 -12.84 -26.86 1.78
C GLU A 3 -12.65 -28.04 0.82
N SER A 4 -13.11 -27.98 -0.44
CA SER A 4 -12.90 -29.08 -1.40
C SER A 4 -11.87 -28.77 -2.50
N ALA A 5 -10.85 -27.97 -2.20
CA ALA A 5 -9.66 -27.93 -3.06
C ALA A 5 -8.85 -29.21 -2.84
N GLY A 6 -9.14 -30.24 -3.64
CA GLY A 6 -8.39 -31.49 -3.63
C GLY A 6 -6.96 -31.26 -4.09
N GLU A 7 -5.98 -31.75 -3.33
CA GLU A 7 -4.55 -31.71 -3.71
C GLU A 7 -4.27 -32.49 -5.01
N GLU A 8 -5.22 -33.33 -5.43
CA GLU A 8 -5.19 -34.11 -6.67
C GLU A 8 -5.76 -33.36 -7.89
N THR A 9 -6.49 -32.26 -7.69
CA THR A 9 -7.06 -31.47 -8.80
C THR A 9 -5.96 -30.69 -9.53
N ILE A 10 -5.93 -30.82 -10.85
CA ILE A 10 -5.06 -29.99 -11.70
C ILE A 10 -5.86 -28.76 -12.14
N TYR A 11 -5.48 -27.59 -11.65
CA TYR A 11 -6.06 -26.32 -12.05
C TYR A 11 -5.50 -25.84 -13.40
N ASP A 12 -6.28 -25.07 -14.16
CA ASP A 12 -5.74 -24.39 -15.33
C ASP A 12 -4.76 -23.29 -14.92
N TYR A 13 -5.10 -22.55 -13.85
CA TYR A 13 -4.29 -21.46 -13.31
C TYR A 13 -4.21 -21.50 -11.78
N ILE A 14 -2.99 -21.42 -11.25
CA ILE A 14 -2.74 -20.98 -9.87
C ILE A 14 -2.23 -19.54 -9.88
N ILE A 15 -2.84 -18.68 -9.05
CA ILE A 15 -2.45 -17.29 -8.86
C ILE A 15 -1.85 -17.14 -7.46
N ILE A 16 -0.63 -16.65 -7.39
CA ILE A 16 0.09 -16.44 -6.13
C ILE A 16 -0.17 -15.02 -5.65
N GLY A 17 -0.97 -14.85 -4.60
CA GLY A 17 -1.36 -13.56 -4.03
C GLY A 17 -2.70 -13.04 -4.56
N SER A 18 -3.47 -12.44 -3.65
CA SER A 18 -4.84 -11.98 -3.91
C SER A 18 -5.00 -10.45 -3.99
N GLY A 19 -3.88 -9.72 -4.13
CA GLY A 19 -3.89 -8.27 -4.34
C GLY A 19 -4.34 -7.87 -5.75
N PHE A 20 -4.15 -6.61 -6.12
CA PHE A 20 -4.67 -6.00 -7.36
C PHE A 20 -4.44 -6.87 -8.62
N GLY A 21 -3.20 -7.22 -8.94
CA GLY A 21 -2.90 -8.04 -10.12
C GLY A 21 -3.53 -9.44 -10.05
N GLY A 22 -3.62 -10.02 -8.86
CA GLY A 22 -4.09 -11.38 -8.63
C GLY A 22 -5.60 -11.49 -8.74
N SER A 23 -6.34 -10.56 -8.14
CA SER A 23 -7.80 -10.52 -8.24
C SER A 23 -8.29 -10.18 -9.64
N ILE A 24 -7.60 -9.27 -10.34
CA ILE A 24 -7.92 -8.93 -11.74
C ILE A 24 -7.70 -10.17 -12.62
N SER A 25 -6.53 -10.81 -12.49
CA SER A 25 -6.23 -12.05 -13.22
C SER A 25 -7.28 -13.14 -12.92
N ALA A 26 -7.65 -13.32 -11.65
CA ALA A 26 -8.64 -14.32 -11.25
C ALA A 26 -9.99 -14.09 -11.94
N LEU A 27 -10.50 -12.85 -11.92
CA LEU A 27 -11.77 -12.52 -12.56
C LEU A 27 -11.70 -12.80 -14.07
N ARG A 28 -10.67 -12.28 -14.76
CA ARG A 28 -10.56 -12.42 -16.23
C ARG A 28 -10.38 -13.87 -16.68
N LEU A 29 -9.73 -14.71 -15.87
CA LEU A 29 -9.56 -16.13 -16.17
C LEU A 29 -10.85 -16.92 -15.94
N VAL A 30 -11.57 -16.62 -14.85
CA VAL A 30 -12.87 -17.24 -14.58
C VAL A 30 -13.93 -16.85 -15.61
N GLU A 31 -13.96 -15.60 -16.05
CA GLU A 31 -14.84 -15.13 -17.14
C GLU A 31 -14.59 -15.90 -18.46
N LYS A 32 -13.40 -16.48 -18.64
CA LYS A 32 -13.05 -17.33 -19.78
C LYS A 32 -13.33 -18.83 -19.54
N GLY A 33 -13.89 -19.21 -18.40
CA GLY A 33 -14.24 -20.58 -18.06
C GLY A 33 -13.09 -21.44 -17.51
N TYR A 34 -11.95 -20.83 -17.14
CA TYR A 34 -10.84 -21.58 -16.56
C TYR A 34 -11.07 -21.93 -15.09
N THR A 35 -10.51 -23.07 -14.66
CA THR A 35 -10.41 -23.41 -13.23
C THR A 35 -9.27 -22.63 -12.58
N VAL A 36 -9.60 -21.79 -11.58
CA VAL A 36 -8.65 -20.85 -10.97
C VAL A 36 -8.54 -21.09 -9.46
N LEU A 37 -7.30 -21.24 -8.99
CA LEU A 37 -6.95 -21.27 -7.57
C LEU A 37 -6.07 -20.06 -7.21
N VAL A 38 -6.51 -19.25 -6.24
CA VAL A 38 -5.73 -18.14 -5.67
C VAL A 38 -5.17 -18.57 -4.31
N LEU A 39 -3.86 -18.43 -4.13
CA LEU A 39 -3.16 -18.75 -2.88
C LEU A 39 -2.73 -17.46 -2.19
N GLU A 40 -3.27 -17.17 -1.01
CA GLU A 40 -2.98 -15.97 -0.24
C GLU A 40 -2.28 -16.34 1.07
N GLU A 41 -1.21 -15.62 1.45
CA GLU A 41 -0.50 -15.90 2.69
C GLU A 41 -1.19 -15.32 3.93
N GLY A 42 -1.94 -14.22 3.78
CA GLY A 42 -2.72 -13.64 4.87
C GLY A 42 -4.03 -14.35 5.14
N ARG A 43 -4.76 -13.88 6.16
CA ARG A 43 -6.08 -14.40 6.54
C ARG A 43 -7.22 -13.73 5.76
N TRP A 44 -8.41 -14.31 5.87
CA TRP A 44 -9.65 -13.59 5.58
C TRP A 44 -9.93 -12.56 6.67
N PHE A 45 -10.47 -11.42 6.25
CA PHE A 45 -10.97 -10.38 7.14
C PHE A 45 -12.38 -10.03 6.70
N GLU A 46 -13.34 -10.22 7.60
CA GLU A 46 -14.65 -9.57 7.50
C GLU A 46 -14.54 -8.11 7.97
N ASP A 47 -15.52 -7.28 7.61
CA ASP A 47 -15.51 -5.86 7.99
C ASP A 47 -15.42 -5.69 9.53
N THR A 48 -16.00 -6.62 10.30
CA THR A 48 -15.97 -6.65 11.78
C THR A 48 -14.64 -7.13 12.37
N ASP A 49 -13.79 -7.83 11.60
CA ASP A 49 -12.48 -8.31 12.06
C ASP A 49 -11.46 -7.18 12.21
N PHE A 50 -11.62 -6.09 11.42
CA PHE A 50 -10.69 -4.98 11.43
C PHE A 50 -10.69 -4.26 12.78
N PRO A 51 -9.51 -3.89 13.30
CA PRO A 51 -9.43 -3.31 14.62
C PRO A 51 -9.93 -1.85 14.59
N PRO A 52 -10.60 -1.36 15.66
CA PRO A 52 -11.04 0.04 15.75
C PRO A 52 -9.87 1.03 15.78
N THR A 53 -8.73 0.60 16.29
CA THR A 53 -7.48 1.37 16.37
C THR A 53 -6.31 0.46 16.02
N ASN A 54 -5.13 1.02 15.73
CA ASN A 54 -3.94 0.22 15.45
C ASN A 54 -3.10 -0.11 16.69
N ASN A 55 -3.49 0.30 17.92
CA ASN A 55 -2.65 0.16 19.13
C ASN A 55 -2.34 -1.28 19.54
N ASN A 56 -3.12 -2.27 19.08
CA ASN A 56 -2.85 -3.68 19.33
C ASN A 56 -2.01 -4.28 18.18
N PRO A 57 -0.69 -4.46 18.35
CA PRO A 57 0.18 -4.96 17.30
C PRO A 57 -0.19 -6.39 16.86
N PHE A 58 -0.76 -7.21 17.74
CA PHE A 58 -1.15 -8.58 17.41
C PHE A 58 -2.30 -8.65 16.40
N ARG A 59 -3.18 -7.63 16.41
CA ARG A 59 -4.32 -7.49 15.47
C ARG A 59 -4.04 -6.60 14.28
N TYR A 60 -3.02 -5.73 14.36
CA TYR A 60 -2.68 -4.81 13.29
C TYR A 60 -1.50 -5.28 12.44
N LEU A 61 -0.39 -5.68 13.05
CA LEU A 61 0.83 -6.06 12.34
C LEU A 61 0.79 -7.51 11.84
N TRP A 62 1.39 -7.74 10.67
CA TRP A 62 1.64 -9.06 10.11
C TRP A 62 3.08 -9.50 10.39
N MET A 63 3.26 -10.22 11.49
CA MET A 63 4.50 -10.89 11.85
C MET A 63 4.15 -12.27 12.43
N PRO A 64 3.77 -13.24 11.59
CA PRO A 64 3.12 -14.46 12.04
C PRO A 64 3.99 -15.34 12.97
N ARG A 65 5.33 -15.18 12.91
CA ARG A 65 6.27 -15.83 13.85
C ARG A 65 6.23 -15.25 15.26
N LEU A 66 5.76 -14.01 15.42
CA LEU A 66 5.55 -13.33 16.70
C LEU A 66 4.07 -13.30 17.10
N LEU A 67 3.26 -14.21 16.54
CA LEU A 67 1.81 -14.29 16.75
C LEU A 67 1.04 -13.02 16.33
N CYS A 68 1.68 -12.07 15.65
CA CYS A 68 1.00 -10.91 15.07
C CYS A 68 0.36 -11.33 13.75
N ARG A 69 -0.97 -11.44 13.75
CA ARG A 69 -1.81 -12.00 12.68
C ARG A 69 -2.72 -10.94 12.05
N GLY A 70 -2.37 -9.66 12.20
CA GLY A 70 -3.03 -8.55 11.50
C GLY A 70 -2.64 -8.51 10.02
N PHE A 71 -3.00 -7.43 9.32
CA PHE A 71 -2.73 -7.30 7.89
C PHE A 71 -1.52 -6.40 7.60
N GLN A 72 -1.23 -5.40 8.43
CA GLN A 72 -0.19 -4.39 8.15
C GLN A 72 1.20 -5.03 8.13
N ARG A 73 1.85 -5.02 6.97
CA ARG A 73 3.23 -5.44 6.81
C ARG A 73 4.11 -4.22 6.60
N ILE A 74 5.18 -4.13 7.38
CA ILE A 74 6.23 -3.12 7.20
C ILE A 74 7.53 -3.86 6.95
N THR A 75 8.15 -3.60 5.80
CA THR A 75 9.44 -4.18 5.43
C THR A 75 10.47 -3.07 5.30
N PHE A 76 11.45 -3.07 6.21
CA PHE A 76 12.59 -2.16 6.13
C PHE A 76 13.68 -2.75 5.24
N LEU A 77 14.05 -1.99 4.21
CA LEU A 77 15.24 -2.21 3.39
C LEU A 77 16.28 -1.14 3.75
N LYS A 78 17.45 -1.16 3.10
CA LYS A 78 18.52 -0.18 3.39
C LYS A 78 18.19 1.23 2.89
N HIS A 79 17.40 1.31 1.81
CA HIS A 79 17.11 2.55 1.08
C HIS A 79 15.61 2.86 0.97
N ALA A 80 14.74 2.05 1.59
CA ALA A 80 13.29 2.22 1.54
C ALA A 80 12.60 1.48 2.70
N ALA A 81 11.49 2.01 3.19
CA ALA A 81 10.55 1.31 4.06
C ALA A 81 9.26 1.05 3.27
N ILE A 82 8.92 -0.22 3.06
CA ILE A 82 7.77 -0.62 2.23
C ILE A 82 6.62 -1.04 3.14
N MET A 83 5.48 -0.36 3.01
CA MET A 83 4.23 -0.71 3.67
C MET A 83 3.33 -1.49 2.71
N GLY A 84 2.69 -2.55 3.21
CA GLY A 84 1.75 -3.35 2.43
C GLY A 84 0.79 -4.10 3.34
N ALA A 85 -0.06 -4.94 2.76
CA ALA A 85 -0.98 -5.79 3.51
C ALA A 85 -0.79 -7.27 3.22
N ALA A 86 -1.09 -8.08 4.24
CA ALA A 86 -1.16 -9.53 4.19
C ALA A 86 -2.56 -9.97 4.57
N GLY A 87 -3.36 -10.35 3.58
CA GLY A 87 -4.75 -10.71 3.77
C GLY A 87 -5.41 -10.92 2.43
N VAL A 88 -6.55 -11.60 2.42
CA VAL A 88 -7.31 -11.80 1.18
C VAL A 88 -7.78 -10.43 0.66
N GLY A 89 -7.36 -10.07 -0.56
CA GLY A 89 -7.51 -8.74 -1.14
C GLY A 89 -6.26 -7.84 -1.01
N GLY A 90 -5.18 -8.32 -0.40
CA GLY A 90 -3.87 -7.66 -0.37
C GLY A 90 -3.90 -6.18 0.02
N GLY A 91 -3.15 -5.35 -0.70
CA GLY A 91 -3.02 -3.90 -0.45
C GLY A 91 -4.34 -3.12 -0.43
N SER A 92 -5.42 -3.64 -1.03
CA SER A 92 -6.72 -2.97 -0.98
C SER A 92 -7.30 -2.86 0.43
N ILE A 93 -6.82 -3.70 1.36
CA ILE A 93 -7.21 -3.65 2.78
C ILE A 93 -6.76 -2.33 3.41
N ASN A 94 -5.52 -1.88 3.17
CA ASN A 94 -4.90 -0.76 3.89
C ASN A 94 -4.40 0.41 3.02
N TYR A 95 -4.64 0.41 1.70
CA TYR A 95 -4.41 1.61 0.87
C TYR A 95 -5.46 2.71 1.13
N ALA A 96 -5.18 3.93 0.68
CA ALA A 96 -5.99 5.12 0.95
C ALA A 96 -7.21 5.35 0.03
N ASN A 97 -7.37 4.56 -1.04
CA ASN A 97 -8.43 4.67 -2.07
C ASN A 97 -8.26 5.73 -3.14
N THR A 98 -7.16 6.48 -3.18
CA THR A 98 -6.88 7.42 -4.27
C THR A 98 -6.68 6.69 -5.59
N LEU A 99 -7.29 7.24 -6.64
CA LEU A 99 -7.24 6.72 -8.00
C LEU A 99 -6.90 7.86 -8.95
N LEU A 100 -5.60 8.07 -9.11
CA LEU A 100 -5.05 9.07 -10.01
C LEU A 100 -4.89 8.51 -11.41
N ASP A 101 -5.18 9.36 -12.39
CA ASP A 101 -4.90 9.07 -13.79
C ASP A 101 -3.41 9.27 -14.07
N PRO A 102 -2.78 8.38 -14.88
CA PRO A 102 -1.39 8.58 -15.25
C PRO A 102 -1.22 9.90 -16.03
N PRO A 103 -0.26 10.76 -15.65
CA PRO A 103 0.03 12.01 -16.36
C PRO A 103 0.62 11.72 -17.74
N GLU A 104 0.64 12.71 -18.64
CA GLU A 104 1.06 12.51 -20.04
C GLU A 104 2.48 11.93 -20.18
N HIS A 105 3.42 12.38 -19.33
CA HIS A 105 4.81 11.92 -19.37
C HIS A 105 4.96 10.43 -19.00
N PHE A 106 3.98 9.81 -18.34
CA PHE A 106 4.00 8.38 -18.05
C PHE A 106 4.05 7.55 -19.34
N TYR A 107 3.31 7.94 -20.37
CA TYR A 107 3.19 7.17 -21.63
C TYR A 107 4.45 7.20 -22.50
N SER A 108 5.44 8.03 -22.14
CA SER A 108 6.76 8.11 -22.78
C SER A 108 7.91 7.75 -21.83
N ALA A 109 7.60 7.15 -20.68
CA ALA A 109 8.61 6.79 -19.69
C ALA A 109 9.56 5.70 -20.18
N ARG A 110 10.86 5.80 -19.83
CA ARG A 110 11.96 4.91 -20.24
C ARG A 110 11.73 3.41 -20.01
N GLY A 111 10.80 3.03 -19.14
CA GLY A 111 10.46 1.63 -18.86
C GLY A 111 9.48 0.98 -19.84
N LEU A 112 8.87 1.79 -20.72
CA LEU A 112 7.90 1.32 -21.71
C LEU A 112 8.61 1.07 -23.04
N PRO A 113 8.41 -0.09 -23.70
CA PRO A 113 8.97 -0.35 -25.02
C PRO A 113 8.60 0.71 -26.05
N ASP A 114 9.55 1.11 -26.88
CA ASP A 114 9.33 2.03 -28.00
C ASP A 114 8.40 1.42 -29.07
N GLY A 115 7.77 2.29 -29.87
CA GLY A 115 6.96 1.89 -31.02
C GLY A 115 5.53 1.47 -30.71
N VAL A 116 5.08 1.63 -29.46
CA VAL A 116 3.69 1.41 -29.03
C VAL A 116 3.10 2.75 -28.57
N ASP A 117 1.91 3.09 -29.05
CA ASP A 117 1.11 4.18 -28.46
C ASP A 117 0.51 3.69 -27.14
N TRP A 118 1.27 3.83 -26.06
CA TRP A 118 0.89 3.36 -24.73
C TRP A 118 -0.38 4.01 -24.19
N LYS A 119 -0.68 5.24 -24.61
CA LYS A 119 -1.89 5.92 -24.17
C LYS A 119 -3.11 5.22 -24.73
N SER A 120 -3.13 4.99 -26.05
CA SER A 120 -4.21 4.25 -26.71
C SER A 120 -4.28 2.79 -26.25
N GLU A 121 -3.14 2.12 -26.08
CA GLU A 121 -3.07 0.72 -25.63
C GLU A 121 -3.63 0.54 -24.21
N LEU A 122 -3.31 1.45 -23.29
CA LEU A 122 -3.73 1.33 -21.89
C LEU A 122 -5.14 1.86 -21.63
N GLN A 123 -5.67 2.74 -22.47
CA GLN A 123 -6.94 3.42 -22.25
C GLN A 123 -8.12 2.46 -21.96
N PRO A 124 -8.33 1.35 -22.69
CA PRO A 124 -9.41 0.42 -22.39
C PRO A 124 -9.29 -0.21 -20.99
N PHE A 125 -8.06 -0.49 -20.55
CA PHE A 125 -7.80 -1.08 -19.24
C PHE A 125 -7.96 -0.06 -18.11
N LEU A 126 -7.55 1.19 -18.33
CA LEU A 126 -7.78 2.29 -17.40
C LEU A 126 -9.30 2.54 -17.23
N SER A 127 -10.05 2.59 -18.33
CA SER A 127 -11.52 2.71 -18.29
C SER A 127 -12.16 1.54 -17.53
N ALA A 128 -11.76 0.29 -17.82
CA ALA A 128 -12.28 -0.88 -17.12
C ALA A 128 -11.95 -0.87 -15.61
N ALA A 129 -10.78 -0.34 -15.22
CA ALA A 129 -10.42 -0.16 -13.83
C ALA A 129 -11.29 0.92 -13.17
N ARG A 130 -11.49 2.09 -13.82
CA ARG A 130 -12.38 3.15 -13.32
C ARG A 130 -13.81 2.64 -13.13
N ASP A 131 -14.35 1.88 -14.08
CA ASP A 131 -15.68 1.27 -13.97
C ASP A 131 -15.80 0.27 -12.83
N MET A 132 -14.75 -0.50 -12.55
CA MET A 132 -14.75 -1.46 -11.45
C MET A 132 -14.62 -0.78 -10.08
N TYR A 133 -13.76 0.22 -9.97
CA TYR A 133 -13.51 0.89 -8.69
C TYR A 133 -14.55 1.95 -8.34
N ARG A 134 -15.21 2.54 -9.35
CA ARG A 134 -16.21 3.62 -9.19
C ARG A 134 -15.66 4.75 -8.29
N PRO A 135 -14.54 5.38 -8.67
CA PRO A 135 -14.04 6.53 -7.92
C PRO A 135 -15.11 7.61 -7.85
N ALA A 136 -15.29 8.19 -6.67
CA ALA A 136 -16.21 9.29 -6.43
C ALA A 136 -15.46 10.46 -5.76
N PRO A 137 -15.84 11.71 -6.08
CA PRO A 137 -15.23 12.87 -5.43
C PRO A 137 -15.56 12.85 -3.94
N VAL A 138 -14.58 13.23 -3.11
CA VAL A 138 -14.81 13.36 -1.66
C VAL A 138 -15.86 14.46 -1.41
N PRO A 139 -16.97 14.16 -0.69
CA PRO A 139 -18.14 15.04 -0.64
C PRO A 139 -18.00 16.22 0.33
N CYS A 140 -16.85 16.38 0.98
CA CYS A 140 -16.64 17.40 2.00
C CYS A 140 -15.24 18.01 1.94
N MET A 141 -15.12 19.22 2.49
CA MET A 141 -13.87 19.89 2.82
C MET A 141 -13.68 19.84 4.34
N THR A 142 -12.53 19.37 4.78
CA THR A 142 -12.15 19.28 6.19
C THR A 142 -11.18 20.41 6.57
N GLN A 143 -10.91 20.57 7.85
CA GLN A 143 -9.90 21.53 8.33
C GLN A 143 -8.51 21.32 7.69
N MET A 144 -8.14 20.07 7.40
CA MET A 144 -6.87 19.77 6.73
C MET A 144 -6.85 20.29 5.29
N ASP A 145 -7.99 20.17 4.58
CA ASP A 145 -8.13 20.60 3.18
C ASP A 145 -8.09 22.13 3.07
N THR A 146 -8.77 22.83 3.98
CA THR A 146 -8.70 24.30 4.06
C THR A 146 -7.27 24.76 4.31
N ALA A 147 -6.56 24.15 5.27
CA ALA A 147 -5.17 24.50 5.55
C ALA A 147 -4.23 24.19 4.38
N LEU A 148 -4.49 23.10 3.63
CA LEU A 148 -3.72 22.76 2.42
C LEU A 148 -3.92 23.83 1.36
N LYS A 149 -5.18 24.16 1.04
CA LYS A 149 -5.56 25.17 0.05
C LYS A 149 -5.00 26.56 0.39
N GLU A 150 -5.18 27.04 1.61
CA GLU A 150 -4.65 28.34 2.06
C GLU A 150 -3.12 28.41 2.02
N THR A 151 -2.44 27.26 2.18
CA THR A 151 -0.97 27.18 2.06
C THR A 151 -0.54 27.22 0.59
N ALA A 152 -1.28 26.53 -0.28
CA ALA A 152 -1.08 26.58 -1.73
C ALA A 152 -1.27 28.01 -2.28
N GLU A 153 -2.33 28.69 -1.87
CA GLU A 153 -2.62 30.08 -2.25
C GLU A 153 -1.52 31.05 -1.80
N GLU A 154 -1.00 30.91 -0.58
CA GLU A 154 0.12 31.72 -0.08
C GLU A 154 1.40 31.51 -0.90
N LEU A 155 1.59 30.31 -1.43
CA LEU A 155 2.75 29.95 -2.27
C LEU A 155 2.54 30.25 -3.76
N GLY A 156 1.39 30.81 -4.15
CA GLY A 156 1.07 31.13 -5.54
C GLY A 156 0.75 29.90 -6.41
N VAL A 157 0.44 28.76 -5.79
CA VAL A 157 0.06 27.49 -6.46
C VAL A 157 -1.37 27.06 -6.09
N GLY A 158 -2.22 27.98 -5.65
CA GLY A 158 -3.59 27.67 -5.22
C GLY A 158 -4.47 27.04 -6.30
N ASP A 159 -4.21 27.37 -7.57
CA ASP A 159 -4.96 26.83 -8.72
C ASP A 159 -4.70 25.34 -8.98
N SER A 160 -3.64 24.77 -8.41
CA SER A 160 -3.32 23.34 -8.51
C SER A 160 -3.95 22.49 -7.40
N PHE A 161 -4.63 23.12 -6.43
CA PHE A 161 -5.39 22.41 -5.40
C PHE A 161 -6.55 21.64 -6.04
N TYR A 162 -6.75 20.41 -5.58
CA TYR A 162 -7.87 19.59 -6.04
C TYR A 162 -8.40 18.68 -4.93
N GLN A 163 -9.67 18.30 -5.04
CA GLN A 163 -10.28 17.28 -4.19
C GLN A 163 -10.10 15.90 -4.83
N GLU A 164 -9.82 14.91 -3.99
CA GLU A 164 -9.52 13.56 -4.47
C GLU A 164 -10.75 12.80 -4.94
N ASN A 165 -10.50 11.91 -5.91
CA ASN A 165 -11.45 10.89 -6.33
C ASN A 165 -11.06 9.55 -5.71
N VAL A 166 -11.95 9.00 -4.89
CA VAL A 166 -11.66 7.81 -4.09
C VAL A 166 -12.63 6.66 -4.32
N ALA A 167 -12.13 5.42 -4.26
CA ALA A 167 -12.92 4.19 -4.35
C ALA A 167 -13.72 3.91 -3.05
N VAL A 168 -14.65 4.81 -2.70
CA VAL A 168 -15.49 4.75 -1.50
C VAL A 168 -16.95 5.01 -1.88
N PHE A 169 -17.86 4.23 -1.31
CA PHE A 169 -19.29 4.47 -1.43
C PHE A 169 -19.75 5.52 -0.40
N PHE A 170 -20.17 6.70 -0.88
CA PHE A 170 -20.64 7.83 -0.07
C PHE A 170 -22.18 7.90 0.07
N GLY A 171 -22.90 6.77 -0.05
CA GLY A 171 -24.34 6.75 0.26
C GLY A 171 -24.65 7.15 1.70
N GLU A 172 -25.93 7.12 2.08
CA GLU A 172 -26.38 7.50 3.43
C GLU A 172 -25.54 6.80 4.52
N PRO A 173 -24.88 7.54 5.44
CA PRO A 173 -23.99 6.97 6.44
C PRO A 173 -24.66 5.86 7.25
N GLU A 174 -23.94 4.76 7.45
CA GLU A 174 -24.41 3.56 8.20
C GLU A 174 -25.62 2.84 7.57
N GLN A 175 -26.15 3.31 6.44
CA GLN A 175 -27.20 2.61 5.71
C GLN A 175 -26.60 1.68 4.64
N SER A 176 -27.03 0.43 4.70
CA SER A 176 -26.69 -0.60 3.73
C SER A 176 -27.64 -0.57 2.54
N VAL A 177 -27.09 -0.67 1.34
CA VAL A 177 -27.84 -0.83 0.09
C VAL A 177 -27.34 -2.06 -0.68
N PRO A 178 -28.24 -2.82 -1.34
CA PRO A 178 -27.85 -3.88 -2.26
C PRO A 178 -26.94 -3.32 -3.36
N ASP A 179 -26.00 -4.16 -3.81
CA ASP A 179 -24.97 -3.86 -4.83
C ASP A 179 -25.19 -2.58 -5.66
N PRO A 180 -24.55 -1.46 -5.28
CA PRO A 180 -24.74 -0.20 -5.99
C PRO A 180 -23.96 -0.12 -7.31
N TYR A 181 -23.07 -1.08 -7.63
CA TYR A 181 -22.06 -0.91 -8.69
C TYR A 181 -22.11 -1.95 -9.81
N PHE A 182 -22.51 -3.20 -9.50
CA PHE A 182 -22.32 -4.34 -10.40
C PHE A 182 -23.63 -5.02 -10.82
N GLY A 183 -24.75 -4.28 -10.78
CA GLY A 183 -26.03 -4.73 -11.32
C GLY A 183 -26.61 -5.96 -10.60
N GLY A 184 -26.39 -6.07 -9.29
CA GLY A 184 -26.86 -7.17 -8.44
C GLY A 184 -25.89 -8.33 -8.32
N LYS A 185 -24.72 -8.28 -8.97
CA LYS A 185 -23.67 -9.32 -8.89
C LYS A 185 -22.63 -9.06 -7.79
N GLY A 186 -22.58 -7.83 -7.28
CA GLY A 186 -21.70 -7.42 -6.22
C GLY A 186 -22.26 -7.69 -4.82
N PRO A 187 -21.46 -7.45 -3.78
CA PRO A 187 -21.95 -7.45 -2.42
C PRO A 187 -22.66 -6.14 -2.07
N GLU A 188 -23.42 -6.16 -0.98
CA GLU A 188 -23.95 -4.96 -0.32
C GLU A 188 -22.84 -3.92 -0.02
N ARG A 189 -23.23 -2.64 0.03
CA ARG A 189 -22.38 -1.55 0.53
C ARG A 189 -23.10 -0.73 1.58
N THR A 190 -22.35 -0.26 2.57
CA THR A 190 -22.83 0.66 3.58
C THR A 190 -22.22 2.04 3.33
N GLY A 191 -23.01 3.11 3.46
CA GLY A 191 -22.54 4.48 3.28
C GLY A 191 -21.41 4.86 4.23
N CYS A 192 -20.42 5.60 3.72
CA CYS A 192 -19.24 6.01 4.47
C CYS A 192 -19.60 6.97 5.62
N THR A 193 -18.98 6.75 6.78
CA THR A 193 -19.14 7.61 7.97
C THR A 193 -18.02 8.64 8.15
N LEU A 194 -17.14 8.80 7.16
CA LEU A 194 -16.00 9.73 7.21
C LEU A 194 -15.13 9.58 8.47
N CYS A 195 -14.92 8.33 8.90
CA CYS A 195 -14.23 7.99 10.14
C CYS A 195 -12.70 7.84 9.99
N SER A 196 -12.14 8.14 8.82
CA SER A 196 -10.73 7.97 8.39
C SER A 196 -10.08 6.59 8.60
N GLY A 197 -10.86 5.56 8.93
CA GLY A 197 -10.38 4.19 9.14
C GLY A 197 -9.87 3.45 7.88
N CYS A 198 -9.74 4.12 6.73
CA CYS A 198 -9.46 3.47 5.45
C CYS A 198 -8.17 2.64 5.44
N MET A 199 -7.12 3.11 6.13
CA MET A 199 -5.80 2.47 6.16
C MET A 199 -5.61 1.45 7.31
N ILE A 200 -6.60 1.30 8.18
CA ILE A 200 -6.62 0.25 9.22
C ILE A 200 -7.70 -0.81 8.97
N GLY A 201 -8.21 -0.87 7.74
CA GLY A 201 -9.32 -1.73 7.34
C GLY A 201 -10.67 -1.05 7.57
N CYS A 202 -11.49 -0.99 6.52
CA CYS A 202 -12.79 -0.34 6.58
C CYS A 202 -13.80 -1.23 7.32
N ARG A 203 -14.16 -0.85 8.55
CA ARG A 203 -15.12 -1.57 9.38
C ARG A 203 -16.59 -1.37 8.99
N VAL A 204 -16.86 -0.28 8.28
CA VAL A 204 -18.20 0.11 7.85
C VAL A 204 -18.61 -0.64 6.59
N GLY A 205 -17.64 -1.02 5.75
CA GLY A 205 -17.91 -1.67 4.48
C GLY A 205 -18.12 -0.72 3.28
N ALA A 206 -17.88 0.57 3.46
CA ALA A 206 -17.98 1.60 2.41
C ALA A 206 -16.85 1.55 1.37
N LYS A 207 -15.66 1.08 1.78
CA LYS A 207 -14.47 1.02 0.93
C LYS A 207 -14.63 -0.03 -0.16
N ASN A 208 -14.46 0.31 -1.44
CA ASN A 208 -14.60 -0.63 -2.56
C ASN A 208 -13.34 -1.49 -2.74
N THR A 209 -13.05 -2.33 -1.73
CA THR A 209 -11.88 -3.23 -1.68
C THR A 209 -11.98 -4.36 -2.70
N LEU A 210 -10.89 -5.13 -2.87
CA LEU A 210 -10.89 -6.29 -3.78
C LEU A 210 -11.91 -7.37 -3.38
N LEU A 211 -12.12 -7.57 -2.08
CA LEU A 211 -13.17 -8.45 -1.53
C LEU A 211 -14.60 -8.00 -1.85
N LYS A 212 -14.74 -6.77 -2.33
CA LYS A 212 -16.00 -6.12 -2.65
C LYS A 212 -16.16 -5.94 -4.17
N ASN A 213 -15.08 -6.00 -4.95
CA ASN A 213 -15.11 -5.90 -6.41
C ASN A 213 -14.51 -7.13 -7.13
N TYR A 214 -13.36 -7.04 -7.78
CA TYR A 214 -12.73 -8.09 -8.58
C TYR A 214 -12.73 -9.47 -7.92
N LEU A 215 -12.31 -9.57 -6.65
CA LEU A 215 -12.20 -10.86 -5.99
C LEU A 215 -13.59 -11.41 -5.61
N HIS A 216 -14.54 -10.53 -5.25
CA HIS A 216 -15.93 -10.94 -5.04
C HIS A 216 -16.51 -11.59 -6.30
N LEU A 217 -16.39 -10.89 -7.44
CA LEU A 217 -16.90 -11.35 -8.72
C LEU A 217 -16.17 -12.62 -9.20
N ALA A 218 -14.85 -12.72 -8.98
CA ALA A 218 -14.08 -13.90 -9.32
C ALA A 218 -14.55 -15.13 -8.52
N ILE A 219 -14.78 -14.98 -7.22
CA ILE A 219 -15.30 -16.05 -6.36
C ILE A 219 -16.72 -16.43 -6.80
N GLY A 220 -17.58 -15.44 -7.06
CA GLY A 220 -18.94 -15.67 -7.57
C GLY A 220 -18.96 -16.39 -8.92
N GLY A 221 -17.93 -16.21 -9.75
CA GLY A 221 -17.74 -16.94 -11.00
C GLY A 221 -17.09 -18.32 -10.85
N GLY A 222 -16.61 -18.70 -9.66
CA GLY A 222 -16.05 -20.04 -9.39
C GLY A 222 -14.55 -20.08 -9.04
N ALA A 223 -13.86 -18.93 -8.89
CA ALA A 223 -12.49 -18.94 -8.37
C ALA A 223 -12.44 -19.49 -6.94
N THR A 224 -11.51 -20.40 -6.68
CA THR A 224 -11.21 -20.86 -5.32
C THR A 224 -10.11 -19.99 -4.72
N VAL A 225 -10.27 -19.55 -3.47
CA VAL A 225 -9.25 -18.77 -2.76
C VAL A 225 -8.89 -19.49 -1.45
N ILE A 226 -7.61 -19.82 -1.28
CA ILE A 226 -7.10 -20.44 -0.05
C ILE A 226 -6.20 -19.43 0.67
N ALA A 227 -6.66 -19.00 1.84
CA ALA A 227 -5.92 -18.14 2.75
C ALA A 227 -4.86 -18.91 3.56
N GLU A 228 -4.02 -18.17 4.27
CA GLU A 228 -2.92 -18.70 5.10
C GLU A 228 -2.01 -19.71 4.39
N SER A 229 -1.84 -19.55 3.08
CA SER A 229 -1.10 -20.44 2.19
C SER A 229 0.00 -19.68 1.48
N ARG A 230 1.16 -19.55 2.14
CA ARG A 230 2.33 -18.92 1.53
C ARG A 230 3.00 -19.89 0.57
N VAL A 231 3.09 -19.53 -0.71
CA VAL A 231 3.87 -20.28 -1.68
C VAL A 231 5.37 -20.15 -1.36
N VAL A 232 6.07 -21.29 -1.32
CA VAL A 232 7.49 -21.37 -0.95
C VAL A 232 8.37 -22.06 -1.99
N ASP A 233 7.79 -22.94 -2.83
CA ASP A 233 8.50 -23.62 -3.91
C ASP A 233 7.56 -23.86 -5.10
N LEU A 234 8.15 -24.04 -6.28
CA LEU A 234 7.47 -24.38 -7.51
C LEU A 234 8.39 -25.30 -8.31
N VAL A 235 7.86 -26.45 -8.74
CA VAL A 235 8.59 -27.39 -9.58
C VAL A 235 7.79 -27.64 -10.84
N ARG A 236 8.42 -27.49 -12.01
CA ARG A 236 7.83 -27.89 -13.28
C ARG A 236 8.08 -29.39 -13.50
N ALA A 237 7.02 -30.12 -13.81
CA ALA A 237 7.07 -31.54 -14.15
C ALA A 237 7.25 -31.74 -15.66
N ASP A 238 7.66 -32.95 -16.05
CA ASP A 238 7.92 -33.31 -17.45
C ASP A 238 6.64 -33.29 -18.31
N ASP A 239 5.47 -33.49 -17.70
CA ASP A 239 4.15 -33.40 -18.34
C ASP A 239 3.69 -31.94 -18.62
N GLY A 240 4.55 -30.96 -18.34
CA GLY A 240 4.28 -29.54 -18.54
C GLY A 240 3.51 -28.88 -17.40
N THR A 241 3.02 -29.63 -16.41
CA THR A 241 2.35 -29.07 -15.22
C THR A 241 3.34 -28.53 -14.20
N CYS A 242 2.88 -27.62 -13.35
CA CYS A 242 3.62 -27.08 -12.22
C CYS A 242 3.04 -27.63 -10.92
N THR A 243 3.90 -28.10 -10.02
CA THR A 243 3.56 -28.36 -8.62
C THR A 243 3.96 -27.16 -7.78
N VAL A 244 2.97 -26.52 -7.16
CA VAL A 244 3.14 -25.36 -6.28
C VAL A 244 3.06 -25.82 -4.84
N GLN A 245 4.11 -25.58 -4.06
CA GLN A 245 4.16 -25.94 -2.64
C GLN A 245 3.87 -24.72 -1.77
N THR A 246 2.98 -24.90 -0.80
CA THR A 246 2.66 -23.88 0.21
C THR A 246 3.07 -24.30 1.60
N GLU A 247 3.23 -23.31 2.48
CA GLU A 247 3.38 -23.48 3.93
C GLU A 247 2.44 -22.52 4.65
N ARG A 248 1.94 -22.95 5.82
CA ARG A 248 1.16 -22.08 6.70
C ARG A 248 2.07 -21.06 7.42
N PRO A 249 1.86 -19.74 7.27
CA PRO A 249 2.69 -18.75 7.92
C PRO A 249 2.71 -18.89 9.44
N GLY A 250 3.89 -18.70 10.05
CA GLY A 250 4.08 -18.74 11.52
C GLY A 250 4.14 -20.13 12.15
N VAL A 251 3.98 -21.19 11.36
CA VAL A 251 4.29 -22.57 11.79
C VAL A 251 5.78 -22.86 11.52
N ILE A 252 6.35 -23.84 12.23
CA ILE A 252 7.70 -24.36 11.95
C ILE A 252 7.77 -24.81 10.47
N ALA A 253 8.84 -24.42 9.77
CA ALA A 253 9.04 -24.74 8.36
C ALA A 253 8.91 -26.25 8.10
N GLY A 254 8.26 -26.62 6.99
CA GLY A 254 7.95 -28.01 6.65
C GLY A 254 6.74 -28.64 7.35
N LYS A 255 6.14 -28.00 8.37
CA LYS A 255 4.85 -28.45 8.94
C LYS A 255 3.68 -27.73 8.28
N GLY A 256 2.61 -28.48 7.97
CA GLY A 256 1.43 -27.92 7.29
C GLY A 256 1.70 -27.53 5.84
N THR A 257 2.63 -28.25 5.18
CA THR A 257 2.89 -28.10 3.75
C THR A 257 1.76 -28.71 2.94
N ARG A 258 1.33 -28.01 1.90
CA ARG A 258 0.37 -28.53 0.91
C ARG A 258 0.95 -28.40 -0.49
N ARG A 259 0.47 -29.23 -1.41
CA ARG A 259 0.88 -29.20 -2.81
C ARG A 259 -0.35 -29.09 -3.69
N PHE A 260 -0.25 -28.23 -4.69
CA PHE A 260 -1.29 -28.00 -5.68
C PHE A 260 -0.68 -28.13 -7.07
N ARG A 261 -1.45 -28.63 -8.04
CA ARG A 261 -1.00 -28.80 -9.42
C ARG A 261 -1.72 -27.81 -10.31
N ALA A 262 -1.02 -27.22 -11.26
CA ALA A 262 -1.62 -26.38 -12.29
C ALA A 262 -0.89 -26.45 -13.63
N ARG A 263 -1.59 -26.10 -14.71
CA ARG A 263 -0.97 -25.91 -16.03
C ARG A 263 -0.19 -24.61 -16.12
N ASN A 264 -0.74 -23.54 -15.55
CA ASN A 264 -0.15 -22.20 -15.57
C ASN A 264 -0.07 -21.61 -14.16
N VAL A 265 0.91 -20.74 -13.93
CA VAL A 265 1.09 -20.04 -12.66
C VAL A 265 1.29 -18.54 -12.88
N VAL A 266 0.49 -17.73 -12.21
CA VAL A 266 0.58 -16.26 -12.23
C VAL A 266 1.22 -15.78 -10.92
N PHE A 267 2.33 -15.05 -11.03
CA PHE A 267 3.03 -14.46 -9.88
C PHE A 267 2.48 -13.07 -9.55
N SER A 268 1.70 -12.95 -8.48
CA SER A 268 1.07 -11.68 -8.06
C SER A 268 1.20 -11.41 -6.55
N ALA A 269 2.32 -11.81 -5.94
CA ALA A 269 2.55 -11.70 -4.49
C ALA A 269 3.01 -10.28 -4.06
N GLY A 270 2.69 -9.26 -4.86
CA GLY A 270 3.29 -7.92 -4.78
C GLY A 270 4.78 -7.92 -5.13
N VAL A 271 5.39 -6.73 -5.23
CA VAL A 271 6.79 -6.57 -5.67
C VAL A 271 7.74 -7.43 -4.81
N LEU A 272 7.75 -7.24 -3.49
CA LEU A 272 8.68 -7.95 -2.61
C LEU A 272 8.37 -9.45 -2.48
N GLY A 273 7.09 -9.85 -2.50
CA GLY A 273 6.72 -11.26 -2.41
C GLY A 273 7.14 -12.02 -3.67
N THR A 274 6.82 -11.46 -4.84
CA THR A 274 7.19 -12.03 -6.14
C THR A 274 8.70 -12.10 -6.30
N LEU A 275 9.44 -11.01 -6.03
CA LEU A 275 10.90 -11.01 -6.12
C LEU A 275 11.52 -12.06 -5.18
N ARG A 276 11.04 -12.16 -3.94
CA ARG A 276 11.54 -13.17 -2.98
C ARG A 276 11.36 -14.58 -3.49
N LEU A 277 10.17 -14.90 -4.01
CA LEU A 277 9.88 -16.23 -4.54
C LEU A 277 10.74 -16.51 -5.78
N LEU A 278 10.79 -15.60 -6.75
CA LEU A 278 11.58 -15.78 -7.98
C LEU A 278 13.08 -15.94 -7.69
N PHE A 279 13.65 -15.16 -6.78
CA PHE A 279 15.05 -15.36 -6.35
C PHE A 279 15.26 -16.72 -5.69
N THR A 280 14.30 -17.17 -4.88
CA THR A 280 14.35 -18.50 -4.24
C THR A 280 14.34 -19.60 -5.28
N LEU A 281 13.43 -19.54 -6.26
CA LEU A 281 13.30 -20.52 -7.34
C LEU A 281 14.54 -20.55 -8.24
N LYS A 282 15.07 -19.37 -8.60
CA LYS A 282 16.32 -19.23 -9.37
C LYS A 282 17.51 -19.88 -8.64
N GLN A 283 17.70 -19.56 -7.36
CA GLN A 283 18.82 -20.09 -6.56
C GLN A 283 18.74 -21.60 -6.31
N ALA A 284 17.51 -22.14 -6.28
CA ALA A 284 17.26 -23.57 -6.16
C ALA A 284 17.33 -24.31 -7.51
N GLY A 285 17.56 -23.61 -8.63
CA GLY A 285 17.62 -24.20 -9.97
C GLY A 285 16.27 -24.71 -10.48
N ARG A 286 15.16 -24.18 -9.95
CA ARG A 286 13.79 -24.60 -10.34
C ARG A 286 13.33 -23.97 -11.64
N LEU A 287 13.74 -22.73 -11.87
CA LEU A 287 13.38 -21.94 -13.04
C LEU A 287 14.62 -21.23 -13.56
N ASP A 288 14.78 -21.23 -14.87
CA ASP A 288 15.75 -20.38 -15.55
C ASP A 288 15.18 -18.96 -15.65
N ILE A 289 15.72 -18.05 -14.85
CA ILE A 289 15.23 -16.67 -14.72
C ILE A 289 16.37 -15.74 -15.05
N SER A 290 16.12 -14.76 -15.92
CA SER A 290 17.07 -13.73 -16.33
C SER A 290 17.80 -13.08 -15.14
N ASP A 291 19.06 -12.70 -15.36
CA ASP A 291 19.85 -11.90 -14.41
C ASP A 291 19.31 -10.48 -14.21
N ARG A 292 18.36 -10.04 -15.05
CA ARG A 292 17.61 -8.78 -14.89
C ARG A 292 16.61 -8.80 -13.71
N LEU A 293 16.40 -9.95 -13.06
CA LEU A 293 15.50 -10.03 -11.90
C LEU A 293 15.92 -9.05 -10.79
N GLY A 294 14.99 -8.18 -10.40
CA GLY A 294 15.16 -7.23 -9.29
C GLY A 294 15.78 -5.88 -9.69
N PHE A 295 16.08 -5.64 -10.96
CA PHE A 295 16.46 -4.33 -11.48
C PHE A 295 15.24 -3.39 -11.57
N ASP A 296 15.52 -2.08 -11.66
CA ASP A 296 14.55 -1.00 -11.93
C ASP A 296 13.34 -0.99 -10.97
N VAL A 297 13.56 -1.34 -9.70
CA VAL A 297 12.51 -1.29 -8.68
C VAL A 297 12.33 0.15 -8.23
N ARG A 298 11.16 0.73 -8.52
CA ARG A 298 10.79 2.09 -8.14
C ARG A 298 9.91 2.09 -6.89
N THR A 299 10.01 3.13 -6.07
CA THR A 299 9.30 3.26 -4.78
C THR A 299 8.30 4.41 -4.77
N ASN A 300 7.86 4.87 -5.94
CA ASN A 300 7.00 6.04 -6.12
C ASN A 300 7.59 7.37 -5.59
N SER A 301 8.91 7.38 -5.31
CA SER A 301 9.67 8.54 -4.81
C SER A 301 8.98 9.31 -3.67
N GLU A 302 8.37 8.58 -2.74
CA GLU A 302 7.59 9.17 -1.65
C GLU A 302 8.45 9.63 -0.48
N THR A 303 8.12 10.80 0.07
CA THR A 303 8.64 11.35 1.33
C THR A 303 7.46 11.66 2.23
N LEU A 304 7.56 11.33 3.52
CA LEU A 304 6.48 11.53 4.49
C LEU A 304 6.90 12.56 5.52
N ILE A 305 6.41 13.78 5.36
CA ILE A 305 6.50 14.82 6.40
C ILE A 305 5.14 15.00 7.05
N GLY A 306 5.04 15.84 8.06
CA GLY A 306 3.75 16.07 8.71
C GLY A 306 3.62 17.38 9.42
N VAL A 307 2.42 17.63 9.93
CA VAL A 307 2.09 18.78 10.77
C VAL A 307 1.28 18.25 11.94
N ARG A 308 1.71 18.55 13.17
CA ARG A 308 0.96 18.21 14.38
C ARG A 308 0.52 19.45 15.14
N LYS A 309 -0.75 19.49 15.50
CA LYS A 309 -1.34 20.51 16.39
C LYS A 309 -1.73 19.87 17.72
N PRO A 310 -0.86 19.90 18.74
CA PRO A 310 -1.20 19.35 20.05
C PRO A 310 -2.34 20.15 20.70
N GLY A 311 -3.36 19.46 21.20
CA GLY A 311 -4.49 20.09 21.89
C GLY A 311 -5.57 19.08 22.25
N ARG A 312 -6.28 19.33 23.36
CA ARG A 312 -7.38 18.46 23.83
C ARG A 312 -8.66 18.61 23.03
N ASP A 313 -8.83 19.73 22.33
CA ASP A 313 -10.02 20.01 21.52
C ASP A 313 -9.74 19.87 20.02
N VAL A 314 -8.51 19.48 19.65
CA VAL A 314 -8.12 19.27 18.25
C VAL A 314 -8.58 17.90 17.78
N ASN A 315 -9.36 17.87 16.70
CA ASN A 315 -9.67 16.66 15.95
C ASN A 315 -9.53 16.91 14.44
N LEU A 316 -8.46 16.39 13.85
CA LEU A 316 -8.22 16.42 12.41
C LEU A 316 -8.59 15.10 11.74
N SER A 317 -9.07 14.10 12.47
CA SER A 317 -9.33 12.75 11.96
C SER A 317 -10.65 12.58 11.20
N GLU A 318 -11.47 13.62 11.11
CA GLU A 318 -12.70 13.60 10.30
C GLU A 318 -12.37 13.55 8.80
N GLY A 319 -13.12 12.77 8.04
CA GLY A 319 -12.95 12.58 6.60
C GLY A 319 -12.55 11.15 6.20
N VAL A 320 -12.28 10.92 4.92
CA VAL A 320 -11.57 9.71 4.46
C VAL A 320 -10.06 9.86 4.68
N ALA A 321 -9.28 8.81 4.45
CA ALA A 321 -7.84 8.84 4.70
C ALA A 321 -7.10 9.93 3.89
N ILE A 322 -7.45 10.09 2.61
CA ILE A 322 -6.93 11.15 1.73
C ILE A 322 -8.11 11.85 1.08
N THR A 323 -8.10 13.18 1.14
CA THR A 323 -9.24 14.04 0.77
C THR A 323 -8.91 15.06 -0.32
N SER A 324 -7.67 15.55 -0.35
CA SER A 324 -7.22 16.55 -1.31
C SER A 324 -5.71 16.49 -1.52
N GLY A 325 -5.28 17.12 -2.62
CA GLY A 325 -3.89 17.27 -2.98
C GLY A 325 -3.59 18.65 -3.59
N VAL A 326 -2.30 18.93 -3.78
CA VAL A 326 -1.79 20.15 -4.43
C VAL A 326 -0.49 19.84 -5.15
N TYR A 327 -0.35 20.31 -6.40
CA TYR A 327 0.91 20.26 -7.13
C TYR A 327 1.74 21.50 -6.83
N LEU A 328 2.94 21.32 -6.29
CA LEU A 328 3.88 22.43 -6.05
C LEU A 328 4.59 22.86 -7.34
N ASP A 329 4.83 21.90 -8.21
CA ASP A 329 5.34 22.05 -9.57
C ASP A 329 4.97 20.81 -10.40
N ASP A 330 5.40 20.74 -11.66
CA ASP A 330 5.15 19.61 -12.57
C ASP A 330 5.70 18.27 -12.04
N GLY A 331 6.64 18.34 -11.10
CA GLY A 331 7.38 17.19 -10.59
C GLY A 331 7.03 16.78 -9.17
N THR A 332 6.35 17.62 -8.39
CA THR A 332 6.17 17.45 -6.95
C THR A 332 4.72 17.68 -6.53
N HIS A 333 4.13 16.66 -5.91
CA HIS A 333 2.74 16.64 -5.50
C HIS A 333 2.60 16.30 -4.00
N ILE A 334 1.65 16.94 -3.30
CA ILE A 334 1.38 16.72 -1.88
C ILE A 334 -0.08 16.33 -1.67
N GLU A 335 -0.32 15.20 -0.98
CA GLU A 335 -1.64 14.81 -0.49
C GLU A 335 -1.72 14.90 1.03
N VAL A 336 -2.87 15.30 1.56
CA VAL A 336 -3.15 15.24 3.01
C VAL A 336 -3.63 13.86 3.40
N VAL A 337 -2.92 13.23 4.32
CA VAL A 337 -3.21 11.87 4.78
C VAL A 337 -3.48 11.87 6.28
N ARG A 338 -4.51 11.11 6.71
CA ARG A 338 -4.92 11.01 8.12
C ARG A 338 -5.25 9.59 8.54
N TYR A 339 -5.19 9.37 9.85
CA TYR A 339 -5.58 8.13 10.52
C TYR A 339 -6.75 8.40 11.49
N PRO A 340 -7.58 7.39 11.80
CA PRO A 340 -8.70 7.54 12.72
C PRO A 340 -8.20 7.83 14.14
N GLU A 341 -9.06 8.48 14.93
CA GLU A 341 -8.77 8.71 16.35
C GLU A 341 -8.36 7.41 17.05
N GLY A 342 -7.28 7.49 17.83
CA GLY A 342 -6.72 6.35 18.55
C GLY A 342 -5.73 5.49 17.75
N ALA A 343 -5.59 5.65 16.44
CA ALA A 343 -4.63 4.89 15.62
C ALA A 343 -3.21 5.46 15.68
N ASN A 344 -2.56 5.35 16.86
CA ASN A 344 -1.33 6.07 17.18
C ASN A 344 -0.02 5.31 16.89
N ILE A 345 -0.02 4.06 16.41
CA ILE A 345 1.23 3.29 16.22
C ILE A 345 2.24 4.01 15.31
N LEU A 346 1.78 4.74 14.29
CA LEU A 346 2.69 5.44 13.37
C LEU A 346 3.35 6.68 14.00
N SER A 347 2.93 7.10 15.19
CA SER A 347 3.64 8.14 15.95
C SER A 347 5.11 7.79 16.19
N PHE A 348 5.45 6.51 16.33
CA PHE A 348 6.83 6.05 16.49
C PHE A 348 7.70 6.22 15.24
N LEU A 349 7.08 6.47 14.07
CA LEU A 349 7.78 6.84 12.85
C LEU A 349 7.92 8.37 12.69
N SER A 350 7.32 9.17 13.57
CA SER A 350 7.37 10.62 13.50
C SER A 350 8.39 11.22 14.45
N THR A 351 9.03 12.31 14.03
CA THR A 351 9.94 13.11 14.85
C THR A 351 9.81 14.60 14.51
N LEU A 352 10.52 15.46 15.22
CA LEU A 352 10.58 16.89 14.89
C LEU A 352 11.20 17.10 13.50
N LEU A 353 10.64 18.07 12.75
CA LEU A 353 11.17 18.41 11.44
C LEU A 353 12.68 18.69 11.53
N THR A 354 13.46 17.94 10.74
CA THR A 354 14.92 18.03 10.71
C THR A 354 15.34 18.49 9.31
N ASP A 355 16.03 19.63 9.23
CA ASP A 355 16.44 20.21 7.95
C ASP A 355 17.61 19.46 7.30
N LYS A 356 17.95 19.88 6.07
CA LYS A 356 19.05 19.31 5.30
C LYS A 356 20.37 19.41 6.06
N HIS A 357 20.83 18.27 6.54
CA HIS A 357 22.19 18.06 7.00
C HIS A 357 22.81 16.86 6.26
N ARG A 358 24.16 16.76 6.26
CA ARG A 358 24.82 15.52 5.80
C ARG A 358 24.29 14.36 6.65
N LYS A 359 24.19 13.16 6.09
CA LYS A 359 23.58 11.98 6.73
C LYS A 359 24.02 11.75 8.18
N ILE A 360 25.31 11.93 8.49
CA ILE A 360 25.85 11.75 9.86
C ILE A 360 25.37 12.82 10.86
N TRP A 361 25.00 14.00 10.38
CA TRP A 361 24.62 15.15 11.21
C TRP A 361 23.10 15.24 11.44
N ARG A 362 22.26 14.56 10.66
CA ARG A 362 20.79 14.61 10.83
C ARG A 362 20.35 14.05 12.20
N PRO A 363 20.82 12.88 12.68
CA PRO A 363 20.45 12.40 14.01
C PRO A 363 20.93 13.35 15.12
N LEU A 364 22.11 13.93 14.97
CA LEU A 364 22.65 14.92 15.92
C LEU A 364 21.81 16.20 15.94
N SER A 365 21.39 16.69 14.78
CA SER A 365 20.49 17.84 14.66
C SER A 365 19.12 17.56 15.30
N MET A 366 18.57 16.35 15.11
CA MET A 366 17.32 15.94 15.75
C MET A 366 17.46 15.96 17.28
N ILE A 367 18.51 15.34 17.82
CA ILE A 367 18.79 15.33 19.27
C ILE A 367 18.95 16.76 19.78
N TRP A 368 19.71 17.60 19.07
CA TRP A 368 19.91 19.00 19.42
C TRP A 368 18.59 19.80 19.44
N ASN A 369 17.72 19.58 18.47
CA ASN A 369 16.39 20.23 18.40
C ASN A 369 15.49 19.81 19.57
N ILE A 370 15.54 18.52 19.96
CA ILE A 370 14.84 18.00 21.14
C ILE A 370 15.37 18.67 22.41
N LEU A 371 16.70 18.73 22.57
CA LEU A 371 17.34 19.33 23.74
C LEU A 371 17.10 20.84 23.86
N LYS A 372 17.06 21.56 22.73
CA LYS A 372 16.74 23.00 22.71
C LYS A 372 15.29 23.31 23.09
N ASN A 373 14.36 22.40 22.82
CA ASN A 373 12.93 22.63 23.02
C ASN A 373 12.25 21.43 23.72
N PRO A 374 12.65 21.06 24.95
CA PRO A 374 12.26 19.80 25.57
C PRO A 374 10.75 19.68 25.81
N LEU A 375 10.09 20.78 26.22
CA LEU A 375 8.65 20.81 26.42
C LEU A 375 7.87 20.67 25.10
N ARG A 376 8.36 21.29 24.02
CA ARG A 376 7.77 21.17 22.68
C ARG A 376 7.95 19.75 22.15
N ALA A 377 9.16 19.19 22.27
CA ALA A 377 9.46 17.83 21.89
C ALA A 377 8.58 16.83 22.66
N MET A 378 8.45 16.97 23.97
CA MET A 378 7.61 16.10 24.79
C MET A 378 6.13 16.13 24.34
N ARG A 379 5.57 17.30 24.05
CA ARG A 379 4.18 17.42 23.57
C ARG A 379 3.99 16.83 22.17
N VAL A 380 4.97 17.03 21.29
CA VAL A 380 4.90 16.65 19.87
C VAL A 380 5.24 15.18 19.64
N LEU A 381 6.08 14.59 20.48
CA LEU A 381 6.47 13.17 20.38
C LEU A 381 5.60 12.26 21.24
N ASN A 382 4.67 12.80 22.03
CA ASN A 382 3.72 12.01 22.81
C ASN A 382 2.81 11.19 21.87
N PRO A 383 2.84 9.84 21.92
CA PRO A 383 1.97 9.01 21.08
C PRO A 383 0.47 9.25 21.32
N ALA A 384 0.08 9.66 22.53
CA ALA A 384 -1.32 9.88 22.86
C ALA A 384 -1.94 10.98 22.00
N GLY A 385 -3.04 10.66 21.34
CA GLY A 385 -3.77 11.59 20.48
C GLY A 385 -3.05 11.95 19.18
N TRP A 386 -1.98 11.24 18.80
CA TRP A 386 -1.21 11.56 17.59
C TRP A 386 -2.08 11.58 16.34
N ALA A 387 -2.92 10.57 16.11
CA ALA A 387 -3.73 10.46 14.89
C ALA A 387 -4.70 11.63 14.71
N ARG A 388 -5.43 12.01 15.77
CA ARG A 388 -6.38 13.14 15.76
C ARG A 388 -5.71 14.51 15.74
N GLN A 389 -4.41 14.60 16.02
CA GLN A 389 -3.67 15.87 16.09
C GLN A 389 -2.73 16.07 14.91
N SER A 390 -2.57 15.09 14.02
CA SER A 390 -1.52 15.10 13.00
C SER A 390 -2.10 14.98 11.60
N ILE A 391 -1.50 15.72 10.68
CA ILE A 391 -1.63 15.61 9.23
C ILE A 391 -0.32 14.99 8.74
N ILE A 392 -0.42 13.93 7.95
CA ILE A 392 0.72 13.44 7.17
C ILE A 392 0.63 14.12 5.81
N LEU A 393 1.74 14.69 5.35
CA LEU A 393 1.87 15.21 4.00
C LEU A 393 2.61 14.15 3.20
N LEU A 394 1.88 13.43 2.36
CA LEU A 394 2.44 12.48 1.42
C LEU A 394 2.99 13.26 0.23
N VAL A 395 4.32 13.40 0.19
CA VAL A 395 5.02 14.12 -0.88
C VAL A 395 5.49 13.10 -1.90
N MET A 396 5.05 13.24 -3.14
CA MET A 396 5.40 12.36 -4.26
C MET A 396 6.17 13.16 -5.31
N GLN A 397 7.16 12.53 -5.93
CA GLN A 397 7.88 13.12 -7.05
C GLN A 397 7.91 12.21 -8.28
N THR A 398 7.85 12.80 -9.48
CA THR A 398 7.89 12.08 -10.76
C THR A 398 9.31 11.76 -11.25
N GLU A 399 10.31 11.88 -10.37
CA GLU A 399 11.71 11.57 -10.69
C GLU A 399 11.92 10.09 -11.05
N ASP A 400 12.72 9.81 -12.08
CA ASP A 400 13.08 8.45 -12.52
C ASP A 400 14.15 7.82 -11.61
N ASN A 401 13.74 7.60 -10.36
CA ASN A 401 14.57 7.03 -9.31
C ASN A 401 14.30 5.54 -9.18
N CYS A 402 15.36 4.74 -9.11
CA CYS A 402 15.23 3.29 -8.95
C CYS A 402 16.27 2.73 -7.99
N ILE A 403 15.90 1.61 -7.38
CA ILE A 403 16.81 0.76 -6.61
C ILE A 403 16.83 -0.62 -7.26
N ARG A 404 17.88 -1.38 -6.98
CA ARG A 404 17.92 -2.79 -7.29
C ARG A 404 17.66 -3.61 -6.03
N ILE A 405 16.80 -4.60 -6.15
CA ILE A 405 16.55 -5.59 -5.10
C ILE A 405 17.31 -6.86 -5.45
N VAL A 406 18.16 -7.32 -4.54
CA VAL A 406 18.91 -8.56 -4.69
C VAL A 406 18.45 -9.59 -3.67
N GLY A 407 18.33 -10.85 -4.10
CA GLY A 407 18.15 -11.98 -3.20
C GLY A 407 19.51 -12.54 -2.76
N ARG A 408 19.84 -12.47 -1.47
CA ARG A 408 21.00 -13.16 -0.87
C ARG A 408 20.54 -14.35 -0.04
N GLY A 409 21.18 -15.50 -0.14
CA GLY A 409 20.74 -16.71 0.57
C GLY A 409 21.48 -17.99 0.18
N ARG A 410 21.32 -19.05 0.99
CA ARG A 410 21.91 -20.38 0.76
C ARG A 410 21.08 -21.14 -0.29
N ARG A 411 21.70 -22.09 -1.01
CA ARG A 411 21.05 -23.04 -1.96
C ARG A 411 19.80 -23.78 -1.41
N ARG A 412 19.58 -23.77 -0.08
CA ARG A 412 18.39 -24.31 0.60
C ARG A 412 17.80 -23.24 1.52
N GLY A 413 16.63 -22.71 1.17
CA GLY A 413 15.86 -21.75 1.97
C GLY A 413 15.34 -20.55 1.18
N THR A 414 14.49 -19.73 1.80
CA THR A 414 13.92 -18.53 1.19
C THR A 414 14.97 -17.42 1.04
N ALA A 415 15.02 -16.78 -0.13
CA ALA A 415 15.92 -15.66 -0.39
C ALA A 415 15.68 -14.48 0.56
N LYS A 416 16.76 -13.92 1.13
CA LYS A 416 16.72 -12.67 1.90
C LYS A 416 16.89 -11.50 0.95
N LEU A 417 15.87 -10.65 0.86
CA LEU A 417 15.93 -9.45 0.02
C LEU A 417 16.81 -8.37 0.66
N GLN A 418 17.57 -7.68 -0.18
CA GLN A 418 18.34 -6.49 0.18
C GLN A 418 18.19 -5.46 -0.94
N SER A 419 18.09 -4.18 -0.59
CA SER A 419 18.18 -3.11 -1.59
C SER A 419 19.61 -2.62 -1.74
N VAL A 420 20.00 -2.39 -2.99
CA VAL A 420 21.27 -1.80 -3.42
C VAL A 420 20.99 -0.71 -4.45
N VAL A 421 21.99 0.13 -4.69
CA VAL A 421 21.93 1.21 -5.68
C VAL A 421 23.03 0.91 -6.68
N ASP A 422 22.69 0.87 -7.95
CA ASP A 422 23.67 0.70 -9.01
C ASP A 422 24.40 2.02 -9.25
N GLU A 423 25.63 1.99 -9.76
CA GLU A 423 26.53 3.15 -9.79
C GLU A 423 25.95 4.38 -10.53
N ASN A 424 25.08 4.14 -11.51
CA ASN A 424 24.45 5.18 -12.33
C ASN A 424 22.97 5.43 -11.96
N ALA A 425 22.46 4.84 -10.89
CA ALA A 425 21.08 5.00 -10.47
C ALA A 425 20.91 6.22 -9.55
N THR A 426 19.89 7.03 -9.80
CA THR A 426 19.49 8.13 -8.93
C THR A 426 18.60 7.61 -7.81
N LEU A 427 18.93 7.96 -6.58
CA LEU A 427 18.11 7.67 -5.41
C LEU A 427 17.05 8.75 -5.21
N ALA A 428 15.89 8.35 -4.70
CA ALA A 428 14.89 9.29 -4.24
C ALA A 428 15.49 10.28 -3.21
N PRO A 429 15.26 11.59 -3.37
CA PRO A 429 15.79 12.58 -2.46
C PRO A 429 15.11 12.43 -1.10
N VAL A 430 15.93 12.33 -0.05
CA VAL A 430 15.43 12.22 1.34
C VAL A 430 14.98 13.58 1.89
N TYR A 431 15.29 14.68 1.19
CA TYR A 431 14.95 16.03 1.61
C TYR A 431 14.47 16.84 0.40
N ILE A 432 13.22 17.28 0.47
CA ILE A 432 12.56 18.09 -0.56
C ILE A 432 12.32 19.49 0.03
N PRO A 433 13.13 20.51 -0.33
CA PRO A 433 13.08 21.82 0.32
C PRO A 433 11.69 22.48 0.26
N GLN A 434 11.04 22.41 -0.90
CA GLN A 434 9.72 22.99 -1.11
C GLN A 434 8.67 22.35 -0.18
N ALA A 435 8.70 21.02 -0.02
CA ALA A 435 7.78 20.34 0.88
C ALA A 435 8.03 20.69 2.36
N HIS A 436 9.31 20.86 2.75
CA HIS A 436 9.65 21.35 4.08
C HIS A 436 9.10 22.76 4.32
N ASP A 437 9.26 23.68 3.36
CA ASP A 437 8.71 25.03 3.46
C ASP A 437 7.17 25.01 3.55
N PHE A 438 6.53 24.22 2.69
CA PHE A 438 5.09 23.99 2.71
C PHE A 438 4.61 23.51 4.09
N SER A 439 5.27 22.49 4.67
CA SER A 439 4.91 21.96 5.99
C SER A 439 5.05 23.01 7.11
N ARG A 440 6.04 23.92 7.03
CA ARG A 440 6.22 24.99 8.01
C ARG A 440 5.12 26.04 7.91
N LYS A 441 4.75 26.43 6.70
CA LYS A 441 3.66 27.39 6.44
C LYS A 441 2.31 26.82 6.89
N MET A 442 2.03 25.57 6.52
CA MET A 442 0.81 24.89 6.96
C MET A 442 0.78 24.71 8.49
N ALA A 443 1.91 24.38 9.12
CA ALA A 443 2.02 24.32 10.57
C ALA A 443 1.76 25.68 11.23
N ALA A 444 2.26 26.78 10.67
CA ALA A 444 2.00 28.11 11.18
C ALA A 444 0.51 28.46 11.15
N LYS A 445 -0.19 28.18 10.04
CA LYS A 445 -1.64 28.40 9.91
C LYS A 445 -2.46 27.59 10.92
N LEU A 446 -2.08 26.34 11.14
CA LEU A 446 -2.77 25.47 12.09
C LEU A 446 -2.42 25.77 13.56
N GLY A 447 -1.39 26.58 13.83
CA GLY A 447 -0.82 26.74 15.17
C GLY A 447 -0.13 25.47 15.67
N GLY A 448 0.45 24.69 14.75
CA GLY A 448 1.08 23.40 14.97
C GLY A 448 2.60 23.40 14.88
N VAL A 449 3.16 22.20 14.72
CA VAL A 449 4.59 21.92 14.63
C VAL A 449 4.83 20.98 13.46
N PRO A 450 5.76 21.29 12.55
CA PRO A 450 6.09 20.38 11.46
C PRO A 450 6.87 19.16 11.98
N LEU A 451 6.66 18.03 11.32
CA LEU A 451 7.23 16.72 11.63
C LEU A 451 8.04 16.18 10.45
N SER A 452 9.06 15.37 10.76
CA SER A 452 9.77 14.51 9.80
C SER A 452 9.50 13.04 10.11
N ASN A 453 9.75 12.17 9.13
CA ASN A 453 9.83 10.73 9.37
C ASN A 453 11.18 10.35 9.97
N ILE A 454 11.18 9.50 10.99
CA ILE A 454 12.40 8.98 11.62
C ILE A 454 13.30 8.27 10.61
N TYR A 455 12.72 7.62 9.59
CA TYR A 455 13.48 6.93 8.55
C TYR A 455 14.34 7.91 7.74
N GLU A 456 13.83 9.11 7.41
CA GLU A 456 14.57 10.17 6.69
C GLU A 456 15.74 10.76 7.51
N VAL A 457 15.62 10.69 8.84
CA VAL A 457 16.66 11.16 9.76
C VAL A 457 17.84 10.19 9.79
N PHE A 458 17.59 8.89 9.75
CA PHE A 458 18.62 7.86 9.90
C PHE A 458 19.16 7.28 8.59
N PHE A 459 18.38 7.30 7.51
CA PHE A 459 18.71 6.70 6.22
C PHE A 459 18.79 7.77 5.13
#